data_AF-A0A955CEH7-F1
#
_entry.id   AF-A0A955CEH7-F1
#
_cell.length_a   1.000
_cell.length_b   1.000
_cell.length_c   1.000
_cell.angle_alpha   90.00
_cell.angle_beta   90.00
_cell.angle_gamma   90.00
#
_symmetry.space_group_name_H-M   'P 1'
#
loop_
_entity.id
_entity.type
_entity.pdbx_description
1 polymer ?
#
loop_
_entity_poly.entity_id
_entity_poly.type
_entity_poly.pdbx_seq_one_letter_code
_entity_poly.pdbx_strand_id
1 'polypeptide(L)'
;MPVLPRPLPAFALALLVACSSVDATALAALVTPEGVGPGTAYRLVYNTRSRTRAGSDDIEVYNSFAQASANAAGMGASEGAVWKAIASTATVDARENIAGSDDVPIYNLAGQLVASGDADLWDGTLSALLNYNEFGQLNNVDAWTGTLASGEKDPVYHLGSEAAASWCGRPSFSDGRWTAFITPFADSFLSIFAISEPIIAPFTADFDADAAVGGGDFLIWQRNRGAVGGALSDGDANGDATIDAADLMAWEMAWGANSAALSTSTAPEPTSSLMVAASACGAVMRRRRSTR
;
A
#
# COMPACT_ATOMS: atom_id res chain seq x y z
N MET A 1 38.48 -48.56 -39.49
CA MET A 1 37.50 -47.45 -39.56
C MET A 1 37.53 -46.71 -38.23
N PRO A 2 38.21 -45.56 -38.16
CA PRO A 2 38.43 -44.82 -36.92
C PRO A 2 37.20 -44.01 -36.55
N VAL A 3 36.76 -44.11 -35.30
CA VAL A 3 35.67 -43.28 -34.74
C VAL A 3 36.30 -41.96 -34.27
N LEU A 4 35.85 -40.87 -34.88
CA LEU A 4 36.29 -39.48 -34.62
C LEU A 4 36.01 -39.05 -33.15
N PRO A 5 36.82 -38.12 -32.59
CA PRO A 5 36.62 -37.60 -31.24
C PRO A 5 35.46 -36.58 -31.15
N ARG A 6 34.83 -36.55 -29.97
CA ARG A 6 33.70 -35.70 -29.56
C ARG A 6 34.03 -34.19 -29.62
N PRO A 7 33.11 -33.31 -30.03
CA PRO A 7 33.24 -31.87 -29.79
C PRO A 7 32.82 -31.49 -28.34
N LEU A 8 33.56 -30.54 -27.76
CA LEU A 8 33.35 -29.90 -26.45
C LEU A 8 32.11 -28.94 -26.46
N PRO A 9 31.56 -28.56 -25.28
CA PRO A 9 30.25 -27.91 -25.20
C PRO A 9 30.30 -26.44 -25.60
N ALA A 10 29.25 -25.99 -26.30
CA ALA A 10 29.03 -24.58 -26.60
C ALA A 10 28.68 -23.81 -25.31
N PHE A 11 29.48 -22.77 -25.01
CA PHE A 11 29.19 -21.78 -23.98
C PHE A 11 27.94 -20.98 -24.40
N ALA A 12 26.81 -21.20 -23.73
CA ALA A 12 25.63 -20.37 -23.89
C ALA A 12 25.85 -19.04 -23.12
N LEU A 13 26.01 -17.96 -23.87
CA LEU A 13 26.06 -16.60 -23.33
C LEU A 13 24.63 -16.19 -22.94
N ALA A 14 24.32 -16.23 -21.64
CA ALA A 14 23.05 -15.76 -21.11
C ALA A 14 22.95 -14.24 -21.28
N LEU A 15 22.09 -13.79 -22.20
CA LEU A 15 21.71 -12.40 -22.36
C LEU A 15 20.83 -12.00 -21.18
N LEU A 16 21.42 -11.33 -20.20
CA LEU A 16 20.71 -10.77 -19.04
C LEU A 16 19.86 -9.58 -19.54
N VAL A 17 18.60 -9.82 -19.84
CA VAL A 17 17.63 -8.74 -20.07
C VAL A 17 17.35 -8.12 -18.71
N ALA A 18 17.97 -6.97 -18.45
CA ALA A 18 17.58 -6.10 -17.35
C ALA A 18 16.17 -5.57 -17.65
N CYS A 19 15.17 -6.25 -17.10
CA CYS A 19 13.82 -5.72 -17.01
C CYS A 19 13.89 -4.55 -16.01
N SER A 20 13.92 -3.33 -16.51
CA SER A 20 13.72 -2.14 -15.68
C SER A 20 12.27 -2.16 -15.19
N SER A 21 12.05 -2.65 -13.97
CA SER A 21 10.80 -2.38 -13.27
C SER A 21 10.64 -0.87 -13.18
N VAL A 22 9.48 -0.38 -13.59
CA VAL A 22 9.04 0.96 -13.20
C VAL A 22 8.91 0.87 -11.68
N ASP A 23 9.87 1.44 -10.95
CA ASP A 23 9.82 1.50 -9.51
C ASP A 23 8.58 2.31 -9.14
N ALA A 24 7.53 1.60 -8.71
CA ALA A 24 6.38 2.19 -8.07
C ALA A 24 6.92 2.84 -6.80
N THR A 25 6.98 4.16 -6.79
CA THR A 25 7.46 4.91 -5.64
C THR A 25 6.51 4.59 -4.48
N ALA A 26 7.05 4.00 -3.42
CA ALA A 26 6.29 3.72 -2.21
C ALA A 26 5.62 5.02 -1.73
N LEU A 27 4.35 4.95 -1.36
CA LEU A 27 3.70 6.05 -0.65
C LEU A 27 4.27 6.04 0.76
N ALA A 28 5.32 6.82 0.99
CA ALA A 28 6.07 6.85 2.25
C ALA A 28 5.25 7.39 3.44
N ALA A 29 4.07 7.95 3.19
CA ALA A 29 3.13 8.40 4.20
C ALA A 29 1.71 8.01 3.77
N LEU A 30 0.89 7.64 4.77
CA LEU A 30 -0.51 7.39 4.55
C LEU A 30 -1.20 8.68 4.09
N VAL A 31 -1.90 8.64 2.95
CA VAL A 31 -2.63 9.81 2.44
C VAL A 31 -3.88 9.99 3.28
N THR A 32 -3.92 11.06 4.09
CA THR A 32 -5.16 11.48 4.76
C THR A 32 -6.13 12.02 3.70
N PRO A 33 -7.33 11.42 3.54
CA PRO A 33 -8.30 11.90 2.57
C PRO A 33 -8.73 13.35 2.84
N GLU A 34 -9.04 14.09 1.78
CA GLU A 34 -9.53 15.46 1.91
C GLU A 34 -10.82 15.50 2.73
N GLY A 35 -10.89 16.39 3.72
CA GLY A 35 -12.02 16.52 4.64
C GLY A 35 -11.97 15.62 5.88
N VAL A 36 -10.97 14.72 6.00
CA VAL A 36 -10.68 14.03 7.26
C VAL A 36 -9.82 14.95 8.12
N GLY A 37 -10.43 15.50 9.17
CA GLY A 37 -9.75 16.40 10.10
C GLY A 37 -8.66 15.68 10.91
N PRO A 38 -7.61 16.38 11.33
CA PRO A 38 -6.65 15.88 12.31
C PRO A 38 -7.31 15.23 13.54
N GLY A 39 -6.72 14.16 14.05
CA GLY A 39 -7.23 13.44 15.23
C GLY A 39 -8.51 12.63 14.99
N THR A 40 -9.12 12.72 13.81
CA THR A 40 -10.30 11.91 13.45
C THR A 40 -9.87 10.54 12.93
N ALA A 41 -10.69 9.53 13.23
CA ALA A 41 -10.47 8.18 12.73
C ALA A 41 -11.00 8.05 11.29
N TYR A 42 -10.25 7.36 10.45
CA TYR A 42 -10.67 6.95 9.12
C TYR A 42 -10.08 5.58 8.78
N ARG A 43 -10.58 4.96 7.70
CA ARG A 43 -10.06 3.71 7.17
C ARG A 43 -9.74 3.85 5.70
N LEU A 44 -8.77 3.08 5.25
CA LEU A 44 -8.40 2.98 3.84
C LEU A 44 -8.72 1.60 3.31
N VAL A 45 -9.16 1.55 2.06
CA VAL A 45 -9.44 0.30 1.34
C VAL A 45 -8.81 0.33 -0.05
N TYR A 46 -8.26 -0.80 -0.48
CA TYR A 46 -7.65 -0.95 -1.79
C TYR A 46 -7.77 -2.38 -2.32
N ASN A 47 -7.51 -2.55 -3.61
CA ASN A 47 -7.49 -3.83 -4.32
C ASN A 47 -6.05 -4.24 -4.64
N THR A 48 -5.54 -5.26 -3.97
CA THR A 48 -4.12 -5.63 -4.02
C THR A 48 -3.63 -5.83 -5.46
N ARG A 49 -2.45 -5.30 -5.80
CA ARG A 49 -1.81 -5.57 -7.09
C ARG A 49 -1.32 -7.02 -7.16
N SER A 50 -0.73 -7.49 -6.05
CA SER A 50 -0.37 -8.89 -5.88
C SER A 50 -1.62 -9.76 -5.83
N ARG A 51 -1.47 -11.03 -6.21
CA ARG A 51 -2.59 -11.96 -6.35
C ARG A 51 -2.37 -13.24 -5.55
N THR A 52 -3.46 -13.84 -5.10
CA THR A 52 -3.45 -15.10 -4.34
C THR A 52 -4.52 -16.06 -4.87
N ARG A 53 -4.45 -17.31 -4.40
CA ARG A 53 -5.47 -18.34 -4.63
C ARG A 53 -6.49 -18.35 -3.49
N ALA A 54 -7.71 -18.78 -3.78
CA ALA A 54 -8.81 -18.93 -2.81
C ALA A 54 -8.79 -20.28 -2.05
N GLY A 55 -7.66 -20.98 -2.00
CA GLY A 55 -7.60 -22.38 -1.57
C GLY A 55 -7.47 -22.62 -0.06
N SER A 56 -7.23 -21.58 0.74
CA SER A 56 -7.13 -21.70 2.19
C SER A 56 -8.46 -21.43 2.87
N ASP A 57 -8.80 -22.23 3.88
CA ASP A 57 -9.94 -22.09 4.78
C ASP A 57 -9.63 -21.24 6.03
N ASP A 58 -8.37 -20.82 6.18
CA ASP A 58 -7.90 -19.97 7.27
C ASP A 58 -7.92 -18.49 6.84
N ILE A 59 -8.73 -17.68 7.52
CA ILE A 59 -8.84 -16.25 7.22
C ILE A 59 -7.51 -15.52 7.42
N GLU A 60 -6.66 -16.03 8.32
CA GLU A 60 -5.37 -15.41 8.64
C GLU A 60 -4.37 -15.49 7.48
N VAL A 61 -4.53 -16.45 6.56
CA VAL A 61 -3.75 -16.49 5.31
C VAL A 61 -4.04 -15.25 4.46
N TYR A 62 -5.30 -14.82 4.38
CA TYR A 62 -5.69 -13.65 3.60
C TYR A 62 -5.40 -12.35 4.33
N ASN A 63 -5.60 -12.28 5.66
CA ASN A 63 -5.18 -11.13 6.46
C ASN A 63 -3.67 -10.89 6.37
N SER A 64 -2.87 -11.96 6.48
CA SER A 64 -1.41 -11.89 6.31
C SER A 64 -1.01 -11.43 4.91
N PHE A 65 -1.75 -11.85 3.87
CA PHE A 65 -1.53 -11.40 2.50
C PHE A 65 -1.83 -9.90 2.32
N ALA A 66 -2.95 -9.41 2.87
CA ALA A 66 -3.31 -8.00 2.87
C ALA A 66 -2.25 -7.14 3.60
N GLN A 67 -1.83 -7.57 4.80
CA GLN A 67 -0.77 -6.91 5.55
C GLN A 67 0.57 -6.90 4.82
N ALA A 68 0.96 -8.01 4.20
CA ALA A 68 2.20 -8.07 3.42
C ALA A 68 2.17 -7.12 2.22
N SER A 69 1.01 -6.96 1.56
CA SER A 69 0.82 -6.01 0.45
C SER A 69 0.99 -4.57 0.93
N ALA A 70 0.38 -4.19 2.05
CA ALA A 70 0.53 -2.85 2.63
C ALA A 70 1.98 -2.56 3.05
N ASN A 71 2.63 -3.52 3.70
CA ASN A 71 4.04 -3.42 4.11
C ASN A 71 4.95 -3.21 2.89
N ALA A 72 4.69 -3.91 1.78
CA ALA A 72 5.47 -3.77 0.55
C ALA A 72 5.30 -2.38 -0.10
N ALA A 73 4.16 -1.73 0.11
CA ALA A 73 3.89 -0.36 -0.35
C ALA A 73 4.35 0.71 0.64
N GLY A 74 4.80 0.33 1.84
CA GLY A 74 5.16 1.26 2.91
C GLY A 74 3.96 1.92 3.59
N MET A 75 2.75 1.38 3.40
CA MET A 75 1.51 2.00 3.88
C MET A 75 1.28 1.76 5.37
N GLY A 76 1.35 2.83 6.15
CA GLY A 76 0.86 2.80 7.54
C GLY A 76 1.80 2.12 8.52
N ALA A 77 3.01 1.72 8.10
CA ALA A 77 3.94 0.99 8.95
C ALA A 77 4.50 1.85 10.10
N SER A 78 4.72 3.15 9.86
CA SER A 78 5.11 4.13 10.89
C SER A 78 3.97 4.44 11.85
N GLU A 79 2.72 4.30 11.39
CA GLU A 79 1.49 4.61 12.12
C GLU A 79 0.91 3.38 12.83
N GLY A 80 1.54 2.20 12.69
CA GLY A 80 1.07 0.95 13.27
C GLY A 80 -0.22 0.41 12.64
N ALA A 81 -0.51 0.80 11.40
CA ALA A 81 -1.72 0.37 10.69
C ALA A 81 -1.74 -1.15 10.48
N VAL A 82 -2.84 -1.75 10.89
CA VAL A 82 -3.13 -3.17 10.66
C VAL A 82 -4.09 -3.29 9.50
N TRP A 83 -3.82 -4.23 8.59
CA TRP A 83 -4.60 -4.46 7.38
C TRP A 83 -5.19 -5.87 7.38
N LYS A 84 -6.46 -5.96 7.00
CA LYS A 84 -7.21 -7.21 6.91
C LYS A 84 -7.80 -7.39 5.52
N ALA A 85 -8.03 -8.64 5.16
CA ALA A 85 -8.74 -8.97 3.93
C ALA A 85 -10.26 -8.80 4.13
N ILE A 86 -10.93 -8.22 3.15
CA ILE A 86 -12.39 -8.29 3.02
C ILE A 86 -12.71 -9.64 2.35
N ALA A 87 -12.81 -10.67 3.17
CA ALA A 87 -13.01 -12.03 2.71
C ALA A 87 -13.70 -12.91 3.78
N SER A 88 -14.30 -14.00 3.32
CA SER A 88 -14.96 -14.99 4.15
C SER A 88 -14.45 -16.39 3.90
N THR A 89 -14.27 -17.15 4.97
CA THR A 89 -13.97 -18.58 4.96
C THR A 89 -15.13 -19.37 5.56
N ALA A 90 -14.98 -20.69 5.71
CA ALA A 90 -16.04 -21.55 6.26
C ALA A 90 -16.51 -21.13 7.66
N THR A 91 -15.64 -20.48 8.44
CA THR A 91 -15.87 -20.17 9.86
C THR A 91 -15.94 -18.68 10.17
N VAL A 92 -15.52 -17.81 9.25
CA VAL A 92 -15.43 -16.35 9.47
C VAL A 92 -16.17 -15.59 8.38
N ASP A 93 -17.11 -14.75 8.79
CA ASP A 93 -17.77 -13.80 7.89
C ASP A 93 -16.87 -12.58 7.64
N ALA A 94 -16.92 -12.00 6.45
CA ALA A 94 -16.07 -10.85 6.11
C ALA A 94 -16.40 -9.64 6.98
N ARG A 95 -17.70 -9.42 7.22
CA ARG A 95 -18.17 -8.34 8.11
C ARG A 95 -17.65 -8.50 9.53
N GLU A 96 -17.45 -9.73 10.02
CA GLU A 96 -16.89 -9.99 11.35
C GLU A 96 -15.37 -9.82 11.37
N ASN A 97 -14.69 -10.24 10.30
CA ASN A 97 -13.23 -10.10 10.17
C ASN A 97 -12.79 -8.62 10.26
N ILE A 98 -13.54 -7.73 9.62
CA ILE A 98 -13.20 -6.31 9.50
C ILE A 98 -13.97 -5.40 10.49
N ALA A 99 -14.80 -5.98 11.35
CA ALA A 99 -15.70 -5.26 12.25
C ALA A 99 -14.97 -4.37 13.26
N GLY A 100 -15.68 -3.37 13.76
CA GLY A 100 -15.32 -2.59 14.94
C GLY A 100 -15.37 -1.08 14.71
N SER A 101 -15.95 -0.64 13.60
CA SER A 101 -15.77 0.70 13.05
C SER A 101 -17.03 1.25 12.37
N ASP A 102 -18.20 1.05 13.00
CA ASP A 102 -19.52 1.37 12.40
C ASP A 102 -19.70 2.84 12.00
N ASP A 103 -19.01 3.77 12.65
CA ASP A 103 -19.06 5.22 12.38
C ASP A 103 -17.75 5.78 11.80
N VAL A 104 -16.80 4.91 11.40
CA VAL A 104 -15.51 5.34 10.86
C VAL A 104 -15.56 5.33 9.33
N PRO A 105 -15.42 6.48 8.66
CA PRO A 105 -15.52 6.55 7.21
C PRO A 105 -14.37 5.80 6.52
N ILE A 106 -14.72 5.16 5.41
CA ILE A 106 -13.85 4.29 4.61
C ILE A 106 -13.59 4.96 3.27
N TYR A 107 -12.32 5.14 2.91
CA TYR A 107 -11.91 5.81 1.67
C TYR A 107 -11.05 4.90 0.79
N ASN A 108 -11.16 5.06 -0.52
CA ASN A 108 -10.20 4.46 -1.45
C ASN A 108 -8.90 5.29 -1.51
N LEU A 109 -7.86 4.77 -2.19
CA LEU A 109 -6.57 5.47 -2.26
C LEU A 109 -6.55 6.70 -3.19
N ALA A 110 -7.67 7.02 -3.84
CA ALA A 110 -7.87 8.30 -4.51
C ALA A 110 -8.51 9.35 -3.58
N GLY A 111 -8.71 9.03 -2.29
CA GLY A 111 -9.34 9.92 -1.32
C GLY A 111 -10.86 10.01 -1.42
N GLN A 112 -11.51 9.13 -2.19
CA GLN A 112 -12.96 9.14 -2.37
C GLN A 112 -13.64 8.30 -1.28
N LEU A 113 -14.74 8.81 -0.73
CA LEU A 113 -15.54 8.10 0.26
C LEU A 113 -16.20 6.86 -0.38
N VAL A 114 -15.85 5.68 0.11
CA VAL A 114 -16.42 4.40 -0.31
C VAL A 114 -17.67 4.09 0.50
N ALA A 115 -17.58 4.24 1.82
CA ALA A 115 -18.67 4.02 2.76
C ALA A 115 -18.49 4.88 4.02
N SER A 116 -19.56 5.31 4.68
CA SER A 116 -19.51 6.08 5.92
C SER A 116 -19.19 5.23 7.16
N GLY A 117 -19.14 3.90 7.03
CA GLY A 117 -18.82 2.96 8.10
C GLY A 117 -19.13 1.51 7.73
N ASP A 118 -18.96 0.57 8.67
CA ASP A 118 -19.15 -0.87 8.43
C ASP A 118 -20.58 -1.20 7.96
N ALA A 119 -21.60 -0.59 8.56
CA ALA A 119 -23.00 -0.83 8.18
C ALA A 119 -23.31 -0.37 6.74
N ASP A 120 -22.76 0.78 6.32
CA ASP A 120 -22.91 1.32 4.96
C ASP A 120 -22.16 0.45 3.94
N LEU A 121 -20.97 -0.04 4.28
CA LEU A 121 -20.19 -0.93 3.40
C LEU A 121 -20.97 -2.19 2.98
N TRP A 122 -21.80 -2.72 3.88
CA TRP A 122 -22.58 -3.95 3.67
C TRP A 122 -24.06 -3.71 3.32
N ASP A 123 -24.47 -2.48 3.03
CA ASP A 123 -25.87 -2.14 2.72
C ASP A 123 -26.29 -2.56 1.29
N GLY A 124 -25.32 -2.94 0.47
CA GLY A 124 -25.49 -3.39 -0.91
C GLY A 124 -25.05 -2.37 -1.96
N THR A 125 -24.66 -1.16 -1.56
CA THR A 125 -24.16 -0.10 -2.44
C THR A 125 -22.89 0.56 -1.91
N LEU A 126 -22.03 1.04 -2.81
CA LEU A 126 -20.83 1.81 -2.48
C LEU A 126 -20.95 3.23 -3.03
N SER A 127 -20.47 4.21 -2.27
CA SER A 127 -20.37 5.61 -2.70
C SER A 127 -19.25 5.83 -3.73
N ALA A 128 -18.18 5.02 -3.65
CA ALA A 128 -17.07 5.02 -4.60
C ALA A 128 -16.56 3.60 -4.88
N LEU A 129 -15.83 3.44 -5.98
CA LEU A 129 -15.32 2.15 -6.44
C LEU A 129 -14.04 1.72 -5.70
N LEU A 130 -13.81 0.41 -5.68
CA LEU A 130 -12.64 -0.23 -5.06
C LEU A 130 -11.58 -0.62 -6.11
N ASN A 131 -11.35 0.24 -7.09
CA ASN A 131 -10.48 -0.05 -8.23
C ASN A 131 -9.12 0.63 -8.14
N TYR A 132 -8.61 0.90 -6.93
CA TYR A 132 -7.26 1.43 -6.71
C TYR A 132 -6.43 0.41 -5.94
N ASN A 133 -5.17 0.21 -6.32
CA ASN A 133 -4.23 -0.65 -5.61
C ASN A 133 -3.46 0.11 -4.51
N GLU A 134 -2.59 -0.60 -3.79
CA GLU A 134 -1.74 -0.10 -2.72
C GLU A 134 -0.78 1.05 -3.13
N PHE A 135 -0.65 1.34 -4.42
CA PHE A 135 0.16 2.45 -4.96
C PHE A 135 -0.71 3.60 -5.50
N GLY A 136 -2.02 3.59 -5.23
CA GLY A 136 -2.96 4.58 -5.75
C GLY A 136 -3.22 4.48 -7.25
N GLN A 137 -2.86 3.36 -7.90
CA GLN A 137 -3.04 3.16 -9.32
C GLN A 137 -4.31 2.36 -9.60
N LEU A 138 -4.95 2.62 -10.75
CA LEU A 138 -6.13 1.85 -11.15
C LEU A 138 -5.82 0.35 -11.29
N ASN A 139 -6.64 -0.49 -10.65
CA ASN A 139 -6.56 -1.93 -10.65
C ASN A 139 -7.97 -2.54 -10.73
N ASN A 140 -8.38 -2.88 -11.97
CA ASN A 140 -9.69 -3.49 -12.26
C ASN A 140 -9.64 -5.03 -12.30
N VAL A 141 -8.79 -5.64 -11.46
CA VAL A 141 -8.69 -7.09 -11.35
C VAL A 141 -9.70 -7.57 -10.32
N ASP A 142 -10.53 -8.55 -10.67
CA ASP A 142 -11.47 -9.16 -9.72
C ASP A 142 -10.70 -9.66 -8.48
N ALA A 143 -11.34 -9.57 -7.31
CA ALA A 143 -10.72 -9.89 -6.03
C ALA A 143 -11.45 -11.04 -5.35
N TRP A 144 -10.73 -12.02 -4.79
CA TRP A 144 -11.37 -13.07 -4.00
C TRP A 144 -12.08 -12.48 -2.78
N THR A 145 -13.28 -12.98 -2.51
CA THR A 145 -14.08 -12.56 -1.35
C THR A 145 -14.63 -13.77 -0.60
N GLY A 146 -15.26 -14.73 -1.29
CA GLY A 146 -16.01 -15.80 -0.61
C GLY A 146 -17.28 -15.30 0.10
N THR A 147 -17.68 -14.05 -0.18
CA THR A 147 -18.62 -13.28 0.64
C THR A 147 -19.85 -12.89 -0.17
N LEU A 148 -21.02 -12.97 0.47
CA LEU A 148 -22.27 -12.42 -0.05
C LEU A 148 -22.29 -10.89 0.06
N ALA A 149 -23.22 -10.24 -0.64
CA ALA A 149 -23.35 -8.78 -0.57
C ALA A 149 -23.62 -8.25 0.86
N SER A 150 -24.16 -9.10 1.75
CA SER A 150 -24.41 -8.79 3.17
C SER A 150 -23.18 -8.89 4.08
N GLY A 151 -22.01 -9.22 3.53
CA GLY A 151 -20.77 -9.43 4.30
C GLY A 151 -20.67 -10.78 4.99
N GLU A 152 -21.67 -11.64 4.82
CA GLU A 152 -21.70 -13.01 5.34
C GLU A 152 -20.97 -13.97 4.38
N LYS A 153 -20.37 -15.04 4.93
CA LYS A 153 -19.84 -16.12 4.11
C LYS A 153 -20.94 -16.80 3.32
N ASP A 154 -20.60 -17.26 2.12
CA ASP A 154 -21.48 -18.19 1.41
C ASP A 154 -21.30 -19.63 1.95
N PRO A 155 -22.38 -20.40 2.21
CA PRO A 155 -22.26 -21.77 2.72
C PRO A 155 -21.49 -22.75 1.82
N VAL A 156 -21.40 -22.48 0.52
CA VAL A 156 -20.80 -23.36 -0.49
C VAL A 156 -19.58 -22.73 -1.16
N TYR A 157 -19.61 -21.42 -1.44
CA TYR A 157 -18.62 -20.75 -2.29
C TYR A 157 -17.70 -19.79 -1.51
N HIS A 158 -17.55 -19.96 -0.19
CA HIS A 158 -16.54 -19.30 0.62
C HIS A 158 -15.11 -19.69 0.21
N LEU A 159 -14.11 -18.92 0.64
CA LEU A 159 -12.71 -19.25 0.40
C LEU A 159 -12.31 -20.51 1.19
N GLY A 160 -11.52 -21.38 0.57
CA GLY A 160 -11.11 -22.67 1.13
C GLY A 160 -12.15 -23.78 1.01
N SER A 161 -13.28 -23.54 0.35
CA SER A 161 -14.29 -24.57 0.08
C SER A 161 -13.76 -25.70 -0.81
N GLU A 162 -14.38 -26.87 -0.73
CA GLU A 162 -14.16 -27.99 -1.68
C GLU A 162 -14.88 -27.77 -3.03
N ALA A 163 -15.68 -26.71 -3.18
CA ALA A 163 -16.32 -26.36 -4.44
C ALA A 163 -15.27 -26.07 -5.54
N ALA A 164 -15.65 -26.14 -6.82
CA ALA A 164 -14.75 -25.76 -7.92
C ALA A 164 -14.74 -24.24 -8.22
N ALA A 165 -15.55 -23.47 -7.49
CA ALA A 165 -15.79 -22.05 -7.69
C ALA A 165 -15.95 -21.32 -6.35
N SER A 166 -15.67 -20.03 -6.35
CA SER A 166 -15.75 -19.18 -5.17
C SER A 166 -16.23 -17.79 -5.56
N TRP A 167 -16.81 -17.08 -4.60
CA TRP A 167 -17.16 -15.68 -4.80
C TRP A 167 -15.91 -14.83 -4.94
N CYS A 168 -15.91 -14.00 -5.97
CA CYS A 168 -15.02 -12.86 -6.11
C CYS A 168 -15.85 -11.58 -6.24
N GLY A 169 -15.24 -10.46 -5.90
CA GLY A 169 -15.77 -9.14 -6.06
C GLY A 169 -15.22 -8.44 -7.29
N ARG A 170 -16.03 -7.57 -7.89
CA ARG A 170 -15.64 -6.77 -9.05
C ARG A 170 -15.33 -5.33 -8.64
N PRO A 171 -14.08 -4.87 -8.71
CA PRO A 171 -13.66 -3.56 -8.21
C PRO A 171 -14.30 -2.36 -8.92
N SER A 172 -14.80 -2.56 -10.14
CA SER A 172 -15.42 -1.52 -10.98
C SER A 172 -16.94 -1.41 -10.83
N PHE A 173 -17.53 -2.11 -9.85
CA PHE A 173 -18.96 -2.07 -9.55
C PHE A 173 -19.19 -1.50 -8.15
N SER A 174 -20.28 -0.78 -7.98
CA SER A 174 -20.71 -0.19 -6.70
C SER A 174 -22.00 -0.81 -6.17
N ASP A 175 -22.54 -1.84 -6.82
CA ASP A 175 -23.63 -2.66 -6.27
C ASP A 175 -23.07 -3.96 -5.69
N GLY A 176 -23.91 -4.84 -5.13
CA GLY A 176 -23.48 -6.09 -4.49
C GLY A 176 -22.54 -7.01 -5.31
N ARG A 177 -22.32 -6.77 -6.60
CA ARG A 177 -21.28 -7.46 -7.39
C ARG A 177 -19.86 -7.03 -7.00
N TRP A 178 -19.70 -5.94 -6.26
CA TRP A 178 -18.40 -5.54 -5.70
C TRP A 178 -17.83 -6.61 -4.78
N THR A 179 -18.67 -7.48 -4.19
CA THR A 179 -18.27 -8.68 -3.43
C THR A 179 -18.75 -10.01 -4.01
N ALA A 180 -19.91 -10.04 -4.67
CA ALA A 180 -20.59 -11.29 -5.02
C ALA A 180 -20.72 -11.50 -6.54
N PHE A 181 -19.66 -12.02 -7.17
CA PHE A 181 -19.64 -12.63 -8.49
C PHE A 181 -18.94 -14.01 -8.46
N ILE A 182 -19.60 -15.11 -8.85
CA ILE A 182 -18.99 -16.46 -8.80
C ILE A 182 -18.02 -16.65 -9.98
N THR A 183 -16.83 -17.19 -9.70
CA THR A 183 -15.87 -17.61 -10.73
C THR A 183 -15.11 -18.90 -10.35
N PRO A 184 -14.67 -19.73 -11.31
CA PRO A 184 -13.87 -20.93 -11.02
C PRO A 184 -12.50 -20.61 -10.38
N PHE A 185 -12.06 -21.37 -9.36
CA PHE A 185 -10.82 -21.07 -8.62
C PHE A 185 -9.70 -22.11 -8.65
N ALA A 186 -9.89 -23.28 -9.27
CA ALA A 186 -8.95 -24.40 -9.15
C ALA A 186 -7.48 -24.05 -9.48
N ASP A 187 -7.22 -23.01 -10.30
CA ASP A 187 -5.87 -22.48 -10.58
C ASP A 187 -5.80 -20.94 -10.71
N SER A 188 -6.86 -20.22 -10.33
CA SER A 188 -6.97 -18.78 -10.59
C SER A 188 -6.26 -17.94 -9.52
N PHE A 189 -5.46 -16.97 -9.97
CA PHE A 189 -4.86 -15.94 -9.12
C PHE A 189 -5.63 -14.64 -9.29
N LEU A 190 -6.32 -14.21 -8.25
CA LEU A 190 -7.06 -12.94 -8.19
C LEU A 190 -6.49 -12.05 -7.09
N SER A 191 -6.87 -10.78 -7.12
CA SER A 191 -6.52 -9.85 -6.06
C SER A 191 -7.31 -10.15 -4.77
N ILE A 192 -7.08 -9.37 -3.72
CA ILE A 192 -7.87 -9.34 -2.49
C ILE A 192 -8.19 -7.86 -2.22
N PHE A 193 -9.39 -7.57 -1.73
CA PHE A 193 -9.64 -6.26 -1.14
C PHE A 193 -9.05 -6.22 0.27
N ALA A 194 -8.21 -5.24 0.53
CA ALA A 194 -7.60 -5.01 1.82
C ALA A 194 -8.19 -3.74 2.43
N ILE A 195 -8.51 -3.78 3.72
CA ILE A 195 -8.99 -2.65 4.49
C ILE A 195 -8.18 -2.50 5.76
N SER A 196 -7.89 -1.27 6.16
CA SER A 196 -7.19 -1.00 7.42
C SER A 196 -8.14 -1.14 8.62
N GLU A 197 -7.60 -1.41 9.80
CA GLU A 197 -8.22 -0.97 11.06
C GLU A 197 -8.35 0.57 11.09
N PRO A 198 -9.11 1.16 12.01
CA PRO A 198 -9.16 2.61 12.17
C PRO A 198 -7.77 3.22 12.35
N ILE A 199 -7.47 4.22 11.54
CA ILE A 199 -6.24 5.01 11.57
C ILE A 199 -6.62 6.41 12.01
N ILE A 200 -5.86 6.96 12.95
CA ILE A 200 -6.05 8.34 13.40
C ILE A 200 -5.28 9.25 12.46
N ALA A 201 -5.97 10.21 11.86
CA ALA A 201 -5.35 11.25 11.06
C ALA A 201 -4.30 11.99 11.90
N PRO A 202 -3.03 12.04 11.45
CA PRO A 202 -2.02 12.78 12.18
C PRO A 202 -2.39 14.26 12.21
N PHE A 203 -2.07 14.91 13.32
CA PHE A 203 -2.00 16.37 13.35
C PHE A 203 -0.90 16.81 12.39
N THR A 204 -1.23 17.71 11.47
CA THR A 204 -0.26 18.30 10.56
C THR A 204 -0.36 19.81 10.63
N ALA A 205 0.80 20.46 10.58
CA ALA A 205 0.93 21.90 10.50
C ALA A 205 1.58 22.33 9.18
N ASP A 206 1.47 21.47 8.17
CA ASP A 206 1.77 21.77 6.75
C ASP A 206 0.49 22.33 6.13
N PHE A 207 0.36 23.65 6.14
CA PHE A 207 -0.82 24.38 5.70
C PHE A 207 -0.75 24.81 4.23
N ASP A 208 0.44 24.85 3.62
CA ASP A 208 0.60 25.10 2.17
C ASP A 208 0.78 23.83 1.32
N ALA A 209 0.76 22.66 1.96
CA ALA A 209 0.88 21.34 1.36
C ALA A 209 2.20 21.14 0.59
N ASP A 210 3.29 21.77 1.04
CA ASP A 210 4.62 21.64 0.46
C ASP A 210 5.43 20.46 1.02
N ALA A 211 4.81 19.66 1.90
CA ALA A 211 5.37 18.53 2.63
C ALA A 211 6.46 18.91 3.66
N ALA A 212 6.64 20.20 3.95
CA ALA A 212 7.47 20.70 5.03
C ALA A 212 6.60 21.42 6.08
N VAL A 213 7.00 21.32 7.35
CA VAL A 213 6.43 22.17 8.41
C VAL A 213 7.46 23.23 8.72
N GLY A 214 7.15 24.45 8.30
CA GLY A 214 8.10 25.53 8.14
C GLY A 214 7.50 26.92 8.31
N GLY A 215 8.30 27.92 7.92
CA GLY A 215 7.94 29.32 8.10
C GLY A 215 6.80 29.76 7.19
N GLY A 216 6.60 29.06 6.07
CA GLY A 216 5.45 29.25 5.17
C GLY A 216 4.13 28.99 5.90
N ASP A 217 4.06 27.84 6.58
CA ASP A 217 2.91 27.44 7.39
C ASP A 217 2.64 28.42 8.53
N PHE A 218 3.70 28.82 9.26
CA PHE A 218 3.54 29.78 10.35
C PHE A 218 2.89 31.09 9.88
N LEU A 219 3.25 31.55 8.68
CA LEU A 219 2.68 32.76 8.11
C LEU A 219 1.21 32.58 7.70
N ILE A 220 0.78 31.37 7.34
CA ILE A 220 -0.62 31.04 7.09
C ILE A 220 -1.41 31.11 8.39
N TRP A 221 -0.99 30.37 9.42
CA TRP A 221 -1.61 30.41 10.74
C TRP A 221 -1.67 31.84 11.30
N GLN A 222 -0.55 32.58 11.25
CA GLN A 222 -0.47 33.94 11.78
C GLN A 222 -1.45 34.88 11.08
N ARG A 223 -1.68 34.70 9.77
CA ARG A 223 -2.59 35.55 8.98
C ARG A 223 -4.06 35.31 9.33
N ASN A 224 -4.42 34.07 9.65
CA ASN A 224 -5.80 33.64 9.86
C ASN A 224 -6.16 33.45 11.34
N ARG A 225 -5.22 33.67 12.27
CA ARG A 225 -5.45 33.55 13.71
C ARG A 225 -6.70 34.29 14.18
N GLY A 226 -7.58 33.55 14.85
CA GLY A 226 -8.87 34.01 15.37
C GLY A 226 -10.05 33.85 14.40
N ALA A 227 -9.82 33.30 13.19
CA ALA A 227 -10.90 32.91 12.31
C ALA A 227 -11.63 31.65 12.81
N VAL A 228 -12.88 31.50 12.38
CA VAL A 228 -13.78 30.39 12.70
C VAL A 228 -14.29 29.81 11.38
N GLY A 229 -14.44 28.49 11.31
CA GLY A 229 -14.72 27.77 10.07
C GLY A 229 -13.49 27.56 9.19
N GLY A 230 -12.29 27.55 9.78
CA GLY A 230 -11.03 27.34 9.05
C GLY A 230 -10.87 25.89 8.61
N ALA A 231 -10.25 25.67 7.46
CA ALA A 231 -9.71 24.38 7.06
C ALA A 231 -8.23 24.28 7.43
N LEU A 232 -7.62 23.10 7.24
CA LEU A 232 -6.18 22.91 7.41
C LEU A 232 -5.37 23.98 6.66
N SER A 233 -5.74 24.28 5.41
CA SER A 233 -5.06 25.30 4.59
C SER A 233 -5.18 26.73 5.12
N ASP A 234 -6.08 26.96 6.07
CA ASP A 234 -6.21 28.25 6.74
C ASP A 234 -5.33 28.32 8.00
N GLY A 235 -4.81 27.19 8.49
CA GLY A 235 -4.01 27.12 9.71
C GLY A 235 -4.68 26.37 10.86
N ASP A 236 -5.74 25.60 10.60
CA ASP A 236 -6.40 24.72 11.56
C ASP A 236 -5.70 23.34 11.59
N ALA A 237 -4.67 23.21 12.42
CA ALA A 237 -3.84 22.01 12.52
C ALA A 237 -4.52 20.88 13.31
N ASN A 238 -5.56 21.19 14.09
CA ASN A 238 -6.26 20.22 14.94
C ASN A 238 -7.65 19.83 14.41
N GLY A 239 -8.14 20.49 13.35
CA GLY A 239 -9.41 20.22 12.72
C GLY A 239 -10.62 20.68 13.51
N ASP A 240 -10.47 21.57 14.49
CA ASP A 240 -11.57 22.05 15.34
C ASP A 240 -12.34 23.25 14.76
N ALA A 241 -11.99 23.64 13.55
CA ALA A 241 -12.52 24.77 12.80
C ALA A 241 -12.25 26.13 13.46
N THR A 242 -11.31 26.23 14.39
CA THR A 242 -10.82 27.49 14.94
C THR A 242 -9.31 27.59 14.74
N ILE A 243 -8.80 28.82 14.54
CA ILE A 243 -7.37 29.02 14.31
C ILE A 243 -6.79 29.75 15.52
N ASP A 244 -6.25 28.99 16.47
CA ASP A 244 -5.88 29.48 17.78
C ASP A 244 -4.52 28.97 18.29
N ALA A 245 -4.32 29.01 19.61
CA ALA A 245 -3.06 28.58 20.23
C ALA A 245 -2.82 27.06 20.15
N ALA A 246 -3.87 26.25 20.03
CA ALA A 246 -3.75 24.81 19.85
C ALA A 246 -3.09 24.47 18.51
N ASP A 247 -3.43 25.19 17.44
CA ASP A 247 -2.80 24.98 16.12
C ASP A 247 -1.35 25.41 16.10
N LEU A 248 -1.04 26.51 16.80
CA LEU A 248 0.35 26.94 16.98
C LEU A 248 1.16 25.89 17.73
N MET A 249 0.61 25.27 18.78
CA MET A 249 1.29 24.19 19.49
C MET A 249 1.55 22.99 18.58
N ALA A 250 0.61 22.64 17.69
CA ALA A 250 0.82 21.58 16.71
C ALA A 250 1.98 21.91 15.75
N TRP A 251 2.04 23.15 15.26
CA TRP A 251 3.16 23.63 14.45
C TRP A 251 4.49 23.60 15.21
N GLU A 252 4.52 24.04 16.47
CA GLU A 252 5.73 24.04 17.31
C GLU A 252 6.25 22.62 17.56
N MET A 253 5.36 21.63 17.71
CA MET A 253 5.72 20.22 17.86
C MET A 253 6.23 19.60 16.56
N ALA A 254 5.69 20.00 15.42
CA ALA A 254 6.07 19.47 14.11
C ALA A 254 7.28 20.18 13.48
N TRP A 255 7.62 21.38 13.96
CA TRP A 255 8.75 22.16 13.47
C TRP A 255 10.06 21.36 13.52
N GLY A 256 10.66 21.13 12.35
CA GLY A 256 11.93 20.42 12.22
C GLY A 256 11.84 18.89 12.19
N ALA A 257 10.63 18.29 12.31
CA ALA A 257 10.45 16.84 12.20
C ALA A 257 10.76 16.30 10.79
N ASN A 258 10.40 17.04 9.73
CA ASN A 258 10.63 16.61 8.33
C ASN A 258 12.05 16.89 7.83
N SER A 259 12.84 17.68 8.56
CA SER A 259 14.25 17.98 8.22
C SER A 259 15.19 16.81 8.50
N ALA A 260 14.74 15.77 9.19
CA ALA A 260 15.54 14.56 9.47
C ALA A 260 15.56 13.55 8.30
N ALA A 261 14.67 13.68 7.30
CA ALA A 261 14.53 12.69 6.23
C ALA A 261 15.47 12.88 5.02
N LEU A 262 16.17 14.01 4.92
CA LEU A 262 17.10 14.30 3.81
C LEU A 262 18.56 14.18 4.26
N SER A 263 19.00 12.97 4.58
CA SER A 263 20.42 12.64 4.74
C SER A 263 20.73 11.25 4.17
N THR A 264 20.41 11.04 2.90
CA THR A 264 21.02 9.98 2.09
C THR A 264 21.53 10.56 0.78
N SER A 265 22.56 11.43 0.84
CA SER A 265 23.42 11.57 -0.33
C SER A 265 24.19 10.26 -0.45
N THR A 266 23.70 9.34 -1.29
CA THR A 266 24.51 8.26 -1.83
C THR A 266 25.65 8.89 -2.62
N ALA A 267 26.74 9.20 -1.92
CA ALA A 267 27.97 9.60 -2.55
C ALA A 267 28.36 8.46 -3.52
N PRO A 268 28.60 8.75 -4.81
CA PRO A 268 29.12 7.73 -5.70
C PRO A 268 30.45 7.26 -5.12
N GLU A 269 30.59 5.97 -4.80
CA GLU A 269 31.87 5.45 -4.32
C GLU A 269 32.96 5.78 -5.35
N PRO A 270 34.03 6.51 -4.98
CA PRO A 270 35.06 6.87 -5.92
C PRO A 270 35.84 5.61 -6.25
N THR A 271 35.60 5.00 -7.41
CA THR A 271 36.50 4.24 -8.31
C THR A 271 37.68 3.42 -7.70
N SER A 272 37.62 3.04 -6.43
CA SER A 272 38.74 2.46 -5.68
C SER A 272 38.84 0.95 -5.88
N SER A 273 37.73 0.34 -6.28
CA SER A 273 37.63 -1.07 -6.68
C SER A 273 38.33 -1.36 -8.02
N LEU A 274 38.57 -0.36 -8.87
CA LEU A 274 39.32 -0.53 -10.14
C LEU A 274 40.86 -0.50 -9.94
N MET A 275 41.38 0.11 -8.88
CA MET A 275 42.83 0.20 -8.62
C MET A 275 43.42 -1.07 -8.00
N VAL A 276 42.61 -1.90 -7.33
CA VAL A 276 43.06 -3.18 -6.75
C VAL A 276 43.11 -4.30 -7.80
N ALA A 277 42.26 -4.24 -8.84
CA ALA A 277 42.31 -5.20 -9.96
C ALA A 277 43.51 -4.96 -10.91
N ALA A 278 43.90 -3.69 -11.12
CA ALA A 278 45.04 -3.35 -11.99
C ALA A 278 46.41 -3.72 -11.40
N SER A 279 46.53 -3.75 -10.07
CA SER A 279 47.78 -4.12 -9.37
C SER A 279 48.03 -5.63 -9.32
N ALA A 280 46.97 -6.46 -9.37
CA ALA A 280 47.08 -7.92 -9.45
C ALA A 280 47.53 -8.41 -10.84
N CYS A 281 47.10 -7.77 -11.94
CA CYS A 281 47.52 -8.15 -13.30
C CYS A 281 48.98 -7.78 -13.62
N GLY A 282 49.49 -6.67 -13.07
CA GLY A 282 50.88 -6.26 -13.28
C GLY A 282 51.93 -7.20 -12.65
N ALA A 283 51.62 -7.80 -11.50
CA ALA A 283 52.52 -8.71 -10.80
C ALA A 283 52.65 -10.08 -11.51
N VAL A 284 51.62 -10.53 -12.21
CA VAL A 284 51.62 -11.80 -12.97
C VAL A 284 52.42 -11.68 -14.27
N MET A 285 52.39 -10.52 -14.95
CA MET A 285 53.16 -10.30 -16.18
C MET A 285 54.66 -10.12 -15.93
N ARG A 286 55.09 -9.60 -14.78
CA ARG A 286 56.52 -9.40 -14.49
C ARG A 286 57.26 -10.70 -14.16
N ARG A 287 56.56 -11.77 -13.74
CA ARG A 287 57.16 -13.10 -13.49
C ARG A 287 57.44 -13.91 -14.77
N ARG A 288 56.99 -13.48 -15.95
CA ARG A 288 57.15 -14.23 -17.22
C ARG A 288 58.29 -13.75 -18.13
N ARG A 289 59.12 -12.78 -17.72
CA ARG A 289 60.22 -12.25 -18.56
C ARG A 289 61.64 -12.56 -18.09
N SER A 290 61.84 -13.50 -17.15
CA SER A 290 63.18 -13.89 -16.69
C SER A 290 63.49 -15.37 -16.97
N THR A 291 63.52 -15.74 -18.26
CA THR A 291 64.25 -16.92 -18.76
C THR A 291 64.55 -16.74 -20.24
N ARG A 292 65.73 -16.20 -20.55
CA ARG A 292 66.55 -16.52 -21.71
C ARG A 292 68.00 -16.39 -21.30
#